data_AF-A0A257WCD3-F1
#
_entry.id   AF-A0A257WCD3-F1
#
_cell.length_a   1.000
_cell.length_b   1.000
_cell.length_c   1.000
_cell.angle_alpha   90.00
_cell.angle_beta   90.00
_cell.angle_gamma   90.00
#
_symmetry.space_group_name_H-M   'P 1'
#
loop_
_entity.id
_entity.type
_entity.pdbx_description
1 polymer ?
#
loop_
_entity_poly.entity_id
_entity_poly.type
_entity_poly.pdbx_seq_one_letter_code
_entity_poly.pdbx_strand_id
1 'polypeptide(L)'
;MRFNIRLVLFTLFLVAITVTCKYFFGPNLDMSGFSPILAIAVFSGMIVFRKDYSFLLPLVALLASDAVIEVLHRQGLFDYAGFYKGQWVNYILLLL
;
A
#
# COMPACT_ATOMS: atom_id res chain seq x y z
N MET A 1 17.34 15.47 -3.79
CA MET A 1 15.91 15.83 -3.71
C MET A 1 15.71 16.60 -2.41
N ARG A 2 15.15 17.82 -2.43
CA ARG A 2 14.83 18.54 -1.18
C ARG A 2 13.79 17.73 -0.42
N PHE A 3 14.08 17.38 0.83
CA PHE A 3 13.19 16.58 1.66
C PHE A 3 11.90 17.38 1.92
N ASN A 4 10.77 16.93 1.37
CA ASN A 4 9.48 17.58 1.58
C ASN A 4 8.74 16.86 2.70
N ILE A 5 8.83 17.40 3.92
CA ILE A 5 8.22 16.79 5.11
C ILE A 5 6.72 16.53 4.94
N ARG A 6 6.01 17.39 4.20
CA ARG A 6 4.57 17.22 3.93
C ARG A 6 4.31 15.96 3.10
N LEU A 7 5.15 15.71 2.10
CA LEU A 7 5.04 14.52 1.26
C LEU A 7 5.34 13.26 2.07
N VAL A 8 6.36 13.29 2.93
CA VAL A 8 6.71 12.16 3.81
C VAL A 8 5.55 11.84 4.77
N LEU A 9 5.00 12.85 5.44
CA LEU A 9 3.85 12.67 6.33
C LEU A 9 2.63 12.12 5.58
N PHE A 10 2.37 12.62 4.37
CA PHE A 10 1.30 12.11 3.53
C PHE A 10 1.52 10.65 3.14
N THR A 11 2.72 10.27 2.70
CA THR A 11 3.04 8.87 2.39
C THR A 11 2.90 7.96 3.62
N LEU A 12 3.38 8.38 4.78
CA LEU A 12 3.21 7.63 6.04
C LEU A 12 1.74 7.43 6.38
N PHE A 13 0.91 8.46 6.20
CA PHE A 13 -0.53 8.37 6.40
C PHE A 13 -1.18 7.36 5.46
N LEU A 14 -0.81 7.35 4.17
CA LEU A 14 -1.31 6.38 3.20
C LEU A 14 -0.90 4.94 3.56
N VAL A 15 0.35 4.74 4.00
CA VAL A 15 0.83 3.44 4.49
C VAL A 15 0.00 3.01 5.70
N ALA A 16 -0.20 3.89 6.68
CA ALA A 16 -0.95 3.59 7.90
C ALA A 16 -2.40 3.18 7.60
N ILE A 17 -3.11 3.90 6.73
CA ILE A 17 -4.46 3.52 6.31
C ILE A 17 -4.44 2.16 5.61
N THR A 18 -3.49 1.94 4.71
CA THR A 18 -3.41 0.67 3.96
C THR A 18 -3.16 -0.53 4.87
N VAL A 19 -2.25 -0.37 5.84
CA VAL A 19 -2.00 -1.38 6.89
C VAL A 19 -3.25 -1.61 7.72
N THR A 20 -3.93 -0.54 8.14
CA THR A 20 -5.16 -0.63 8.95
C THR A 20 -6.26 -1.39 8.21
N CYS A 21 -6.49 -1.07 6.92
CA CYS A 21 -7.45 -1.80 6.12
C CYS A 21 -7.09 -3.28 5.98
N LYS A 22 -5.82 -3.61 5.71
CA LYS A 22 -5.38 -5.01 5.63
C LYS A 22 -5.56 -5.74 6.96
N TYR A 23 -5.22 -5.08 8.06
CA TYR A 23 -5.32 -5.68 9.38
C TYR A 23 -6.77 -6.03 9.76
N PHE A 24 -7.73 -5.14 9.50
CA PHE A 24 -9.12 -5.37 9.88
C PHE A 24 -9.93 -6.18 8.86
N PHE A 25 -9.73 -5.93 7.56
CA PHE A 25 -10.55 -6.52 6.51
C PHE A 25 -9.90 -7.73 5.86
N GLY A 26 -8.57 -7.82 5.87
CA GLY A 26 -7.80 -8.90 5.27
C GLY A 26 -8.11 -10.30 5.80
N PRO A 27 -8.27 -10.51 7.13
CA PRO A 27 -8.58 -11.84 7.67
C PRO A 27 -9.96 -12.37 7.27
N ASN A 28 -10.89 -11.47 6.94
CA ASN A 28 -12.24 -11.85 6.51
C ASN A 28 -12.26 -12.01 4.99
N LEU A 29 -12.42 -13.24 4.49
CA LEU A 29 -12.34 -13.52 3.05
C LEU A 29 -13.26 -12.62 2.21
N ASP A 30 -14.49 -12.40 2.68
CA ASP A 30 -15.50 -11.56 2.00
C ASP A 30 -15.08 -10.08 1.91
N MET A 31 -14.25 -9.61 2.85
CA MET A 31 -13.78 -8.23 2.92
C MET A 31 -12.29 -8.08 2.56
N SER A 32 -11.59 -9.17 2.27
CA SER A 32 -10.15 -9.19 2.03
C SER A 32 -9.72 -8.32 0.82
N GLY A 33 -10.63 -8.09 -0.13
CA GLY A 33 -10.44 -7.18 -1.26
C GLY A 33 -10.58 -5.70 -0.93
N PHE A 34 -11.05 -5.34 0.27
CA PHE A 34 -11.26 -3.95 0.65
C PHE A 34 -9.92 -3.26 0.92
N SER A 35 -9.56 -2.34 0.02
CA SER A 35 -8.24 -1.72 0.04
C SER A 35 -8.32 -0.27 -0.44
N PRO A 36 -7.63 0.67 0.23
CA PRO A 36 -7.58 2.07 -0.19
C PRO A 36 -6.68 2.27 -1.42
N ILE A 37 -5.93 1.26 -1.86
CA ILE A 37 -4.88 1.40 -2.89
C ILE A 37 -5.42 1.91 -4.23
N LEU A 38 -6.61 1.47 -4.65
CA LEU A 38 -7.24 1.99 -5.87
C LEU A 38 -7.59 3.47 -5.75
N ALA A 39 -8.13 3.89 -4.60
CA ALA A 39 -8.40 5.30 -4.35
C ALA A 39 -7.09 6.10 -4.35
N ILE A 40 -6.05 5.60 -3.67
CA ILE A 40 -4.72 6.24 -3.66
C ILE A 40 -4.19 6.41 -5.07
N ALA A 41 -4.34 5.42 -5.95
CA ALA A 41 -3.87 5.49 -7.34
C ALA A 41 -4.65 6.53 -8.16
N VAL A 42 -5.97 6.59 -8.03
CA VAL A 42 -6.80 7.58 -8.72
C VAL A 42 -6.49 9.00 -8.24
N PHE A 43 -6.36 9.20 -6.92
CA PHE A 43 -6.08 10.51 -6.34
C PHE A 43 -4.63 10.95 -6.50
N SER A 44 -3.66 10.03 -6.52
CA SER A 44 -2.26 10.36 -6.79
C SER A 44 -2.06 10.89 -8.21
N GLY A 45 -2.79 10.35 -9.19
CA GLY A 45 -2.83 10.88 -10.56
C GLY A 45 -3.34 12.32 -10.67
N MET A 46 -4.20 12.76 -9.75
CA MET A 46 -4.73 14.12 -9.72
C MET A 46 -3.83 15.10 -8.94
N ILE A 47 -3.06 14.62 -7.96
CA ILE A 47 -2.23 15.46 -7.08
C ILE A 47 -0.80 15.63 -7.63
N VAL A 48 -0.26 14.62 -8.32
CA VAL A 48 1.14 14.64 -8.76
C VAL A 48 1.26 15.35 -10.12
N PHE A 49 1.91 16.52 -10.11
CA PHE A 49 2.10 17.38 -11.29
C PHE A 49 2.92 16.72 -12.42
N ARG A 50 3.78 15.74 -12.09
CA ARG A 50 4.53 14.92 -13.06
C ARG A 50 3.90 13.53 -13.15
N LYS A 51 3.16 13.27 -14.23
CA LYS A 51 2.48 11.99 -14.52
C LYS A 51 3.37 10.77 -14.33
N ASP A 52 4.66 10.87 -14.64
CA ASP A 52 5.61 9.75 -14.51
C ASP A 52 5.79 9.24 -13.06
N TYR A 53 5.45 10.05 -12.05
CA TYR A 53 5.63 9.72 -10.64
C TYR A 53 4.33 9.48 -9.87
N SER A 54 3.15 9.63 -10.51
CA SER A 54 1.87 9.44 -9.82
C SER A 54 1.66 8.01 -9.34
N PHE A 55 2.29 7.04 -10.00
CA PHE A 55 2.23 5.61 -9.66
C PHE A 55 3.14 5.22 -8.49
N LEU A 56 4.16 6.02 -8.16
CA LEU A 56 5.08 5.69 -7.07
C LEU A 56 4.40 5.72 -5.69
N LEU A 57 3.49 6.67 -5.46
CA LEU A 57 2.77 6.81 -4.20
C LEU A 57 1.94 5.56 -3.82
N PRO A 58 1.02 5.07 -4.68
CA PRO A 58 0.28 3.84 -4.39
C PRO A 58 1.21 2.62 -4.31
N LEU A 59 2.27 2.55 -5.12
CA LEU A 59 3.20 1.42 -5.13
C LEU A 59 4.04 1.35 -3.84
N VAL A 60 4.53 2.49 -3.35
CA VAL A 60 5.21 2.60 -2.05
C VAL A 60 4.24 2.28 -0.90
N ALA A 61 3.01 2.77 -0.94
CA ALA A 61 2.01 2.48 0.07
C ALA A 61 1.69 0.99 0.14
N LEU A 62 1.50 0.34 -1.02
CA LEU A 62 1.27 -1.10 -1.12
C LEU A 62 2.46 -1.88 -0.57
N LEU A 63 3.67 -1.63 -1.09
CA LEU A 63 4.88 -2.38 -0.71
C LEU A 63 5.23 -2.23 0.77
N ALA A 64 5.16 -1.00 1.31
CA ALA A 64 5.43 -0.77 2.72
C ALA A 64 4.36 -1.43 3.61
N SER A 65 3.09 -1.40 3.20
CA SER A 65 2.04 -2.09 3.95
C SER A 65 2.22 -3.62 3.96
N ASP A 66 2.64 -4.21 2.84
CA ASP A 66 2.95 -5.65 2.77
C ASP A 66 4.13 -6.01 3.66
N ALA A 67 5.16 -5.16 3.73
CA ALA A 67 6.28 -5.35 4.65
C ALA A 67 5.84 -5.33 6.12
N VAL A 68 4.93 -4.43 6.51
CA VAL A 68 4.38 -4.40 7.88
C VAL A 68 3.58 -5.66 8.18
N ILE A 69 2.71 -6.09 7.27
CA ILE A 69 1.88 -7.29 7.44
C ILE A 69 2.76 -8.55 7.50
N GLU A 70 3.81 -8.63 6.69
CA GLU A 70 4.80 -9.71 6.74
C GLU A 70 5.50 -9.80 8.10
N VAL A 71 5.88 -8.65 8.68
CA VAL A 71 6.49 -8.62 10.02
C VAL A 71 5.51 -9.12 11.07
N LEU A 72 4.24 -8.68 11.02
CA LEU A 72 3.20 -9.16 11.93
C LEU A 72 2.97 -10.67 11.79
N HIS A 73 2.95 -11.18 10.56
CA HIS A 73 2.79 -12.61 10.29
C HIS A 73 3.94 -13.44 10.85
N ARG A 74 5.19 -13.00 10.64
CA ARG A 74 6.39 -13.68 11.19
C ARG A 74 6.43 -13.68 12.72
N GLN A 75 5.76 -12.74 13.36
CA GLN A 75 5.62 -12.68 14.82
C GLN A 75 4.42 -13.49 15.34
N GLY A 76 3.63 -14.12 14.46
CA GLY A 76 2.41 -14.84 14.84
C GLY A 76 1.26 -13.92 15.28
N LEU A 77 1.34 -12.62 14.98
CA LEU A 77 0.31 -11.63 15.31
C LEU A 77 -0.73 -11.46 14.20
N PHE A 78 -0.58 -12.17 13.09
CA PHE A 78 -1.44 -12.06 11.93
C PHE A 78 -1.45 -13.35 11.09
N ASP A 79 -2.62 -13.72 10.56
CA ASP A 79 -2.87 -15.07 10.05
C ASP A 79 -2.24 -15.34 8.67
N TYR A 80 -1.97 -14.31 7.87
CA TYR A 80 -1.45 -14.48 6.52
C TYR A 80 -0.25 -13.58 6.20
N ALA A 81 0.60 -14.07 5.30
CA ALA A 81 1.82 -13.37 4.87
C ALA A 81 1.49 -12.10 4.08
N GLY A 82 2.23 -11.02 4.36
CA GLY A 82 2.11 -9.77 3.61
C GLY A 82 2.61 -9.95 2.17
N PHE A 83 3.64 -10.78 1.98
CA PHE A 83 4.10 -11.17 0.65
C PHE A 83 3.66 -12.59 0.34
N TYR A 84 2.75 -12.73 -0.61
CA TYR A 84 2.26 -14.03 -1.08
C TYR A 84 2.64 -14.29 -2.54
N LYS A 85 2.52 -15.56 -2.94
CA LYS A 85 2.84 -16.00 -4.31
C LYS A 85 1.98 -15.25 -5.32
N GLY A 86 2.61 -14.54 -6.25
CA GLY A 86 1.94 -13.73 -7.26
C GLY A 86 1.75 -12.25 -6.90
N GLN A 87 2.09 -11.81 -5.68
CA GLN A 87 1.98 -10.40 -5.28
C GLN A 87 2.81 -9.46 -6.15
N TRP A 88 3.91 -9.96 -6.71
CA TRP A 88 4.75 -9.21 -7.65
C TRP A 88 4.01 -8.78 -8.93
N VAL A 89 2.99 -9.54 -9.36
CA VAL A 89 2.16 -9.17 -10.51
C VAL A 89 1.38 -7.89 -10.21
N ASN A 90 0.87 -7.74 -8.98
CA ASN A 90 0.14 -6.54 -8.57
C ASN A 90 1.04 -5.29 -8.57
N TYR A 91 2.31 -5.42 -8.18
CA TYR A 91 3.26 -4.30 -8.28
C TYR A 91 3.53 -3.91 -9.73
N ILE A 92 3.68 -4.87 -10.63
CA ILE A 92 3.89 -4.58 -12.06
C ILE A 92 2.66 -3.92 -12.66
N LEU A 93 1.45 -4.41 -12.36
CA LEU A 93 0.20 -3.83 -12.86
C LEU A 93 -0.01 -2.38 -12.41
N LEU A 94 0.48 -2.01 -11.22
CA LEU A 94 0.43 -0.63 -10.74
C LEU A 94 1.56 0.25 -11.30
N LEU A 95 2.61 -0.34 -11.86
CA LEU A 95 3.74 0.36 -12.47
C LEU A 95 3.48 0.71 -13.95
N LEU A 96 2.68 -0.10 -14.64
CA LEU A 96 2.27 0.05 -16.03
C LEU A 96 1.16 1.09 -16.21
#